data_AF-A0A7J3VTM1-F1
#
_entry.id   AF-A0A7J3VTM1-F1
#
_cell.length_a   1.000
_cell.length_b   1.000
_cell.length_c   1.000
_cell.angle_alpha   90.00
_cell.angle_beta   90.00
_cell.angle_gamma   90.00
#
_symmetry.space_group_name_H-M   'P 1'
#
loop_
_entity.id
_entity.type
_entity.pdbx_description
1 polymer ?
#
loop_
_entity_poly.entity_id
_entity_poly.type
_entity_poly.pdbx_seq_one_letter_code
_entity_poly.pdbx_strand_id
1 'polypeptide(L)'
;VLAKTLAVKTPRILPSDNLEKVASQMLEKNLKGIPVTSGGRPVGLVAATDVILNSQNSLGKVEVGQVMTKDVITIGSNDTIGKAISLMRDEGVSRLPVVEGGRLVGIVTVSDIAEKVIKPRIKASWGDVVGERVRTLSNPVKSIMTRNVITTQPREKIVSAVERMKVHGLSCLVATEMNRVVGIFTLMDALEPLVARQEGERRTISIEVSYKLERVDMDVKESVLEVAEKFVQRFRKTLGHGVLSLYFKEHKEKHGDLKLIHCRARLNSDRYQFVGIGEAWRPDLAARTALKVIERQFLVRKELASKYPYGREFFESLTGAY
;
A
#
# COMPACT_ATOMS: atom_id res chain seq x y z
N VAL A 1 25.57 1.04 10.93
CA VAL A 1 24.92 1.47 9.67
C VAL A 1 25.02 2.98 9.57
N LEU A 2 25.52 3.54 8.47
CA LEU A 2 25.62 4.99 8.31
C LEU A 2 24.30 5.57 7.79
N ALA A 3 23.94 6.78 8.18
CA ALA A 3 22.71 7.43 7.70
C ALA A 3 22.66 7.51 6.17
N LYS A 4 23.81 7.74 5.50
CA LYS A 4 23.93 7.79 4.05
C LYS A 4 23.48 6.50 3.34
N THR A 5 23.53 5.36 4.01
CA THR A 5 23.15 4.05 3.45
C THR A 5 21.63 3.84 3.44
N LEU A 6 20.88 4.63 4.22
CA LEU A 6 19.41 4.60 4.28
C LEU A 6 18.79 5.90 3.73
N ALA A 7 19.62 6.88 3.37
CA ALA A 7 19.18 8.17 2.88
C ALA A 7 18.52 8.03 1.51
N VAL A 8 17.24 8.36 1.42
CA VAL A 8 16.52 8.49 0.15
C VAL A 8 16.80 9.88 -0.42
N LYS A 9 17.14 9.97 -1.71
CA LYS A 9 17.32 11.26 -2.39
C LYS A 9 15.95 11.96 -2.46
N THR A 10 15.77 12.99 -1.64
CA THR A 10 14.51 13.74 -1.60
C THR A 10 14.40 14.68 -2.81
N PRO A 11 13.19 14.85 -3.37
CA PRO A 11 12.91 15.90 -4.34
C PRO A 11 13.35 17.27 -3.82
N ARG A 12 13.82 18.13 -4.71
CA ARG A 12 14.11 19.54 -4.40
C ARG A 12 12.89 20.35 -4.81
N ILE A 13 12.17 20.85 -3.81
CA ILE A 13 11.07 21.79 -4.00
C ILE A 13 11.62 23.20 -3.77
N LEU A 14 11.30 24.11 -4.68
CA LEU A 14 11.63 25.53 -4.56
C LEU A 14 10.48 26.29 -3.90
N PRO A 15 10.73 27.42 -3.21
CA PRO A 15 9.66 28.25 -2.65
C PRO A 15 8.62 28.73 -3.67
N SER A 16 8.98 28.76 -4.96
CA SER A 16 8.12 29.16 -6.07
C SER A 16 7.30 28.00 -6.67
N ASP A 17 7.51 26.76 -6.24
CA ASP A 17 6.77 25.60 -6.77
C ASP A 17 5.32 25.59 -6.26
N ASN A 18 4.39 25.16 -7.11
CA ASN A 18 2.98 25.05 -6.76
C ASN A 18 2.65 23.78 -5.95
N LEU A 19 1.50 23.79 -5.27
CA LEU A 19 1.06 22.71 -4.39
C LEU A 19 0.81 21.40 -5.14
N GLU A 20 0.41 21.46 -6.41
CA GLU A 20 0.21 20.29 -7.27
C GLU A 20 1.53 19.56 -7.55
N LYS A 21 2.60 20.29 -7.88
CA LYS A 21 3.94 19.72 -8.06
C LYS A 21 4.45 19.11 -6.76
N VAL A 22 4.21 19.78 -5.62
CA VAL A 22 4.57 19.25 -4.30
C VAL A 22 3.82 17.95 -4.03
N ALA A 23 2.50 17.91 -4.28
CA ALA A 23 1.68 16.70 -4.13
C ALA A 23 2.16 15.56 -5.02
N SER A 24 2.49 15.83 -6.29
CA SER A 24 3.05 14.84 -7.23
C SER A 24 4.34 14.23 -6.69
N GLN A 25 5.27 15.07 -6.21
CA GLN A 25 6.53 14.59 -5.64
C GLN A 25 6.32 13.81 -4.33
N MET A 26 5.32 14.17 -3.52
CA MET A 26 4.95 13.41 -2.31
C MET A 26 4.42 12.02 -2.67
N LEU A 27 3.53 11.92 -3.65
CA LEU A 27 2.95 10.66 -4.11
C LEU A 27 4.00 9.76 -4.78
N GLU A 28 4.75 10.29 -5.75
CA GLU A 28 5.78 9.54 -6.50
C GLU A 28 6.86 8.94 -5.62
N LYS A 29 7.22 9.64 -4.52
CA LYS A 29 8.29 9.21 -3.60
C LYS A 29 7.76 8.66 -2.29
N ASN A 30 6.44 8.57 -2.12
CA ASN A 30 5.76 8.16 -0.89
C ASN A 30 6.27 8.94 0.35
N LEU A 31 6.41 10.26 0.21
CA LEU A 31 6.92 11.16 1.24
C LEU A 31 5.79 11.99 1.84
N LYS A 32 5.66 11.97 3.17
CA LYS A 32 4.63 12.78 3.89
C LYS A 32 5.06 14.22 4.12
N GLY A 33 6.32 14.54 3.83
CA GLY A 33 6.88 15.88 3.95
C GLY A 33 8.10 16.03 3.05
N ILE A 34 8.25 17.20 2.44
CA ILE A 34 9.36 17.51 1.53
C ILE A 34 10.05 18.80 2.00
N PRO A 35 11.39 18.79 2.14
CA PRO A 35 12.13 20.01 2.44
C PRO A 35 12.05 20.98 1.27
N VAL A 36 11.75 22.24 1.58
CA VAL A 36 11.83 23.35 0.63
C VAL A 36 13.25 23.88 0.67
N THR A 37 13.86 24.06 -0.50
CA THR A 37 15.25 24.48 -0.63
C THR A 37 15.37 25.75 -1.46
N SER A 38 16.25 26.66 -1.04
CA SER A 38 16.64 27.85 -1.81
C SER A 38 18.16 27.96 -1.82
N GLY A 39 18.76 28.21 -2.98
CA GLY A 39 20.23 28.25 -3.12
C GLY A 39 20.92 26.94 -2.67
N GLY A 40 20.25 25.80 -2.79
CA GLY A 40 20.76 24.50 -2.35
C GLY A 40 20.70 24.24 -0.84
N ARG A 41 20.14 25.16 -0.05
CA ARG A 41 19.99 25.02 1.41
C ARG A 41 18.52 24.80 1.80
N PRO A 42 18.21 23.94 2.78
CA PRO A 42 16.87 23.84 3.33
C PRO A 42 16.44 25.16 3.97
N VAL A 43 15.27 25.66 3.60
CA VAL A 43 14.65 26.88 4.14
C VAL A 43 13.31 26.61 4.83
N GLY A 44 12.73 25.43 4.62
CA GLY A 44 11.48 25.03 5.26
C GLY A 44 11.10 23.57 4.97
N LEU A 45 9.93 23.17 5.43
CA LEU A 45 9.32 21.87 5.20
C LEU A 45 7.86 22.09 4.81
N VAL A 46 7.39 21.38 3.78
CA VAL A 46 5.96 21.30 3.47
C VAL A 46 5.49 19.89 3.77
N ALA A 47 4.47 19.74 4.62
CA ALA A 47 3.85 18.47 4.94
C ALA A 47 2.59 18.24 4.10
N ALA A 48 2.25 16.96 3.85
CA ALA A 48 1.05 16.58 3.10
C ALA A 48 -0.23 17.20 3.70
N THR A 49 -0.34 17.25 5.03
CA THR A 49 -1.45 17.90 5.73
C THR A 49 -1.60 19.36 5.33
N ASP A 50 -0.50 20.11 5.24
CA ASP A 50 -0.57 21.53 4.92
C ASP A 50 -0.93 21.75 3.45
N VAL A 51 -0.44 20.89 2.55
CA VAL A 51 -0.84 20.89 1.14
C VAL A 51 -2.35 20.70 1.01
N ILE A 52 -2.91 19.70 1.68
CA ILE A 52 -4.34 19.36 1.60
C ILE A 52 -5.21 20.48 2.18
N LEU A 53 -4.88 20.96 3.38
CA LEU A 53 -5.68 21.99 4.09
C LEU A 53 -5.65 23.33 3.36
N ASN A 54 -4.57 23.67 2.66
CA ASN A 54 -4.46 24.89 1.87
C ASN A 54 -4.97 24.75 0.42
N SER A 55 -5.47 23.58 0.04
CA SER A 55 -6.00 23.31 -1.31
C SER A 55 -7.54 23.26 -1.35
N GLN A 56 -8.20 24.07 -0.52
CA GLN A 56 -9.65 24.01 -0.32
C GLN A 56 -10.47 24.30 -1.58
N ASN A 57 -9.97 25.19 -2.47
CA ASN A 57 -10.60 25.46 -3.76
C ASN A 57 -10.65 24.21 -4.67
N SER A 58 -9.65 23.34 -4.57
CA SER A 58 -9.50 22.14 -5.39
C SER A 58 -10.13 20.90 -4.74
N LEU A 59 -10.08 20.80 -3.41
CA LEU A 59 -10.47 19.61 -2.64
C LEU A 59 -11.75 19.76 -1.83
N GLY A 60 -12.27 20.96 -1.63
CA GLY A 60 -13.35 21.23 -0.66
C GLY A 60 -14.65 20.48 -0.93
N LYS A 61 -14.88 20.00 -2.17
CA LYS A 61 -16.04 19.20 -2.55
C LYS A 61 -15.78 17.70 -2.64
N VAL A 62 -14.51 17.27 -2.63
CA VAL A 62 -14.13 15.87 -2.81
C VAL A 62 -14.45 15.09 -1.55
N GLU A 63 -15.08 13.94 -1.75
CA GLU A 63 -15.53 13.05 -0.68
C GLU A 63 -14.52 11.92 -0.46
N VAL A 64 -14.38 11.48 0.79
CA VAL A 64 -13.47 10.40 1.18
C VAL A 64 -13.70 9.15 0.34
N GLY A 65 -14.97 8.80 0.08
CA GLY A 65 -15.36 7.63 -0.70
C GLY A 65 -14.88 7.62 -2.15
N GLN A 66 -14.48 8.78 -2.69
CA GLN A 66 -13.95 8.92 -4.05
C GLN A 66 -12.47 8.53 -4.14
N VAL A 67 -11.73 8.59 -3.03
CA VAL A 67 -10.27 8.34 -3.01
C VAL A 67 -9.85 7.22 -2.05
N MET A 68 -10.71 6.83 -1.11
CA MET A 68 -10.37 5.79 -0.13
C MET A 68 -10.09 4.45 -0.81
N THR A 69 -9.17 3.68 -0.23
CA THR A 69 -8.97 2.27 -0.62
C THR A 69 -10.17 1.45 -0.15
N LYS A 70 -10.93 0.85 -1.07
CA LYS A 70 -12.16 0.09 -0.78
C LYS A 70 -11.91 -1.39 -0.43
N ASP A 71 -10.87 -1.99 -1.00
CA ASP A 71 -10.51 -3.39 -0.71
C ASP A 71 -9.69 -3.43 0.59
N VAL A 72 -10.41 -3.50 1.71
CA VAL A 72 -9.80 -3.40 3.04
C VAL A 72 -9.44 -4.78 3.56
N ILE A 73 -8.14 -5.00 3.73
CA ILE A 73 -7.64 -6.17 4.44
C ILE A 73 -7.94 -6.03 5.93
N THR A 74 -8.77 -6.92 6.47
CA THR A 74 -9.19 -6.93 7.88
C THR A 74 -8.69 -8.17 8.61
N ILE A 75 -8.79 -8.15 9.95
CA ILE A 75 -8.40 -9.27 10.80
C ILE A 75 -9.41 -9.49 11.92
N GLY A 76 -9.60 -10.73 12.37
CA GLY A 76 -10.46 -11.03 13.51
C GLY A 76 -9.84 -10.64 14.84
N SER A 77 -10.64 -10.29 15.84
CA SER A 77 -10.13 -9.91 17.17
C SER A 77 -9.41 -11.06 17.90
N ASN A 78 -9.81 -12.30 17.64
CA ASN A 78 -9.23 -13.53 18.21
C ASN A 78 -8.12 -14.14 17.36
N ASP A 79 -7.86 -13.58 16.17
CA ASP A 79 -6.71 -13.99 15.37
C ASP A 79 -5.41 -13.66 16.10
N THR A 80 -4.35 -14.41 15.81
CA THR A 80 -3.06 -14.25 16.50
C THR A 80 -2.28 -13.04 15.98
N ILE A 81 -1.46 -12.44 16.84
CA ILE A 81 -0.51 -11.38 16.45
C ILE A 81 0.44 -11.88 15.34
N GLY A 82 0.86 -13.14 15.38
CA GLY A 82 1.66 -13.76 14.32
C GLY A 82 0.96 -13.75 12.96
N LYS A 83 -0.35 -14.05 12.93
CA LYS A 83 -1.17 -13.92 11.71
C LYS A 83 -1.25 -12.47 11.24
N ALA A 84 -1.42 -11.52 12.15
CA ALA A 84 -1.42 -10.08 11.82
C ALA A 84 -0.10 -9.65 11.15
N ILE A 85 1.05 -10.07 11.69
CA ILE A 85 2.37 -9.77 11.11
C ILE A 85 2.52 -10.40 9.72
N SER A 86 2.09 -11.65 9.54
CA SER A 86 2.12 -12.30 8.23
C SER A 86 1.25 -11.54 7.24
N LEU A 87 0.01 -11.24 7.61
CA LEU A 87 -0.94 -10.54 6.74
C LEU A 87 -0.45 -9.13 6.36
N MET A 88 0.11 -8.36 7.31
CA MET A 88 0.74 -7.07 7.02
C MET A 88 1.91 -7.18 6.05
N ARG A 89 2.76 -8.21 6.19
CA ARG A 89 3.89 -8.46 5.29
C ARG A 89 3.41 -8.91 3.90
N ASP A 90 2.50 -9.85 3.87
CA ASP A 90 2.05 -10.53 2.64
C ASP A 90 1.20 -9.60 1.78
N GLU A 91 0.39 -8.72 2.39
CA GLU A 91 -0.42 -7.72 1.70
C GLU A 91 0.22 -6.32 1.64
N GLY A 92 1.44 -6.15 2.17
CA GLY A 92 2.17 -4.87 2.12
C GLY A 92 1.53 -3.73 2.92
N VAL A 93 0.62 -4.04 3.85
CA VAL A 93 -0.13 -3.04 4.63
C VAL A 93 0.49 -2.82 6.01
N SER A 94 0.47 -1.57 6.47
CA SER A 94 1.03 -1.20 7.80
C SER A 94 -0.01 -1.21 8.93
N ARG A 95 -1.27 -1.50 8.61
CA ARG A 95 -2.40 -1.42 9.53
C ARG A 95 -3.51 -2.36 9.09
N LEU A 96 -4.22 -2.92 10.06
CA LEU A 96 -5.34 -3.82 9.85
C LEU A 96 -6.51 -3.37 10.73
N PRO A 97 -7.67 -3.01 10.15
CA PRO A 97 -8.90 -2.90 10.90
C PRO A 97 -9.27 -4.27 11.48
N VAL A 98 -9.60 -4.28 12.76
CA VAL A 98 -10.02 -5.46 13.50
C VAL A 98 -11.53 -5.52 13.48
N VAL A 99 -12.08 -6.64 13.04
CA VAL A 99 -13.52 -6.81 12.85
C VAL A 99 -14.07 -8.03 13.58
N GLU A 100 -15.33 -7.93 14.00
CA GLU A 100 -16.15 -9.05 14.50
C GLU A 100 -17.49 -9.02 13.76
N GLY A 101 -17.84 -10.12 13.06
CA GLY A 101 -19.07 -10.16 12.25
C GLY A 101 -19.17 -9.02 11.22
N GLY A 102 -18.02 -8.59 10.67
CA GLY A 102 -17.92 -7.47 9.73
C GLY A 102 -18.01 -6.06 10.34
N ARG A 103 -18.19 -5.95 11.67
CA ARG A 103 -18.22 -4.66 12.38
C ARG A 103 -16.83 -4.28 12.87
N LEU A 104 -16.49 -3.01 12.79
CA LEU A 104 -15.22 -2.49 13.30
C LEU A 104 -15.20 -2.54 14.84
N VAL A 105 -14.21 -3.22 15.41
CA VAL A 105 -14.00 -3.31 16.87
C VAL A 105 -12.63 -2.82 17.33
N GLY A 106 -11.73 -2.52 16.40
CA GLY A 106 -10.42 -1.97 16.70
C GLY A 106 -9.56 -1.76 15.46
N ILE A 107 -8.33 -1.30 15.66
CA ILE A 107 -7.28 -1.24 14.64
C ILE A 107 -5.95 -1.68 15.25
N VAL A 108 -5.14 -2.41 14.49
CA VAL A 108 -3.77 -2.77 14.87
C VAL A 108 -2.79 -2.29 13.79
N THR A 109 -1.69 -1.69 14.21
CA THR A 109 -0.64 -1.16 13.33
C THR A 109 0.69 -1.87 13.55
N VAL A 110 1.62 -1.75 12.59
CA VAL A 110 3.02 -2.19 12.78
C VAL A 110 3.64 -1.52 14.00
N SER A 111 3.31 -0.25 14.28
CA SER A 111 3.78 0.47 15.46
C SER A 111 3.25 -0.14 16.77
N ASP A 112 1.96 -0.51 16.83
CA ASP A 112 1.38 -1.21 17.98
C ASP A 112 2.14 -2.51 18.27
N ILE A 113 2.45 -3.28 17.22
CA ILE A 113 3.20 -4.53 17.33
C ILE A 113 4.62 -4.23 17.82
N ALA A 114 5.32 -3.27 17.21
CA ALA A 114 6.69 -2.92 17.62
C ALA A 114 6.77 -2.45 19.08
N GLU A 115 5.81 -1.66 19.54
CA GLU A 115 5.79 -1.12 20.91
C GLU A 115 5.35 -2.16 21.94
N LYS A 116 4.27 -2.91 21.66
CA LYS A 116 3.63 -3.77 22.66
C LYS A 116 4.16 -5.21 22.66
N VAL A 117 4.84 -5.63 21.59
CA VAL A 117 5.36 -7.01 21.43
C VAL A 117 6.89 -7.05 21.51
N ILE A 118 7.57 -6.12 20.85
CA ILE A 118 9.05 -6.14 20.73
C ILE A 118 9.71 -5.38 21.89
N LYS A 119 9.04 -4.38 22.47
CA LYS A 119 9.49 -3.67 23.68
C LYS A 119 8.60 -3.96 24.90
N PRO A 120 8.56 -5.18 25.46
CA PRO A 120 7.89 -5.39 26.73
C PRO A 120 8.61 -4.56 27.80
N ARG A 121 7.97 -3.51 28.34
CA ARG A 121 8.33 -2.95 29.65
C ARG A 121 7.84 -3.91 30.74
N ILE A 122 8.36 -5.13 30.77
CA ILE A 122 8.19 -5.98 31.94
C ILE A 122 9.25 -5.50 32.93
N LYS A 123 8.85 -4.64 33.88
CA LYS A 123 9.53 -4.63 35.18
C LYS A 123 9.15 -5.98 35.78
N ALA A 124 10.10 -6.92 35.79
CA ALA A 124 9.90 -8.22 36.44
C ALA A 124 9.35 -7.95 37.84
N SER A 125 8.19 -8.52 38.14
CA SER A 125 7.63 -8.48 39.49
C SER A 125 8.27 -9.59 40.31
N TRP A 126 8.36 -9.37 41.61
CA TRP A 126 8.99 -10.33 42.52
C TRP A 126 8.20 -11.64 42.50
N GLY A 127 8.79 -12.72 41.95
CA GLY A 127 8.14 -14.02 41.75
C GLY A 127 8.11 -14.51 40.30
N ASP A 128 8.46 -13.68 39.32
CA ASP A 128 8.53 -14.10 37.91
C ASP A 128 9.70 -15.10 37.71
N VAL A 129 9.40 -16.29 37.16
CA VAL A 129 10.42 -17.28 36.80
C VAL A 129 11.14 -16.80 35.53
N VAL A 130 12.44 -16.48 35.66
CA VAL A 130 13.30 -16.15 34.52
C VAL A 130 13.37 -17.34 33.57
N GLY A 131 12.63 -17.28 32.46
CA GLY A 131 12.66 -18.33 31.43
C GLY A 131 11.33 -18.60 30.72
N GLU A 132 10.19 -18.10 31.21
CA GLU A 132 8.93 -18.24 30.49
C GLU A 132 8.97 -17.36 29.23
N ARG A 133 9.17 -17.97 28.07
CA ARG A 133 9.00 -17.29 26.79
C ARG A 133 7.54 -16.88 26.68
N VAL A 134 7.22 -15.63 27.03
CA VAL A 134 5.90 -15.04 26.79
C VAL A 134 5.56 -15.31 25.32
N ARG A 135 4.52 -16.11 25.07
CA ARG A 135 4.11 -16.49 23.71
C ARG A 135 3.38 -15.34 23.03
N THR A 136 4.03 -14.16 22.98
CA THR A 136 3.42 -12.89 22.58
C THR A 136 2.86 -12.94 21.16
N LEU A 137 3.44 -13.75 20.27
CA LEU A 137 2.94 -13.92 18.90
C LEU A 137 1.67 -14.77 18.81
N SER A 138 1.43 -15.66 19.78
CA SER A 138 0.21 -16.47 19.83
C SER A 138 -0.95 -15.75 20.50
N ASN A 139 -0.69 -14.63 21.18
CA ASN A 139 -1.73 -13.83 21.80
C ASN A 139 -2.68 -13.28 20.74
N PRO A 140 -3.97 -13.11 21.08
CA PRO A 140 -4.95 -12.58 20.15
C PRO A 140 -4.72 -11.08 19.89
N VAL A 141 -5.05 -10.62 18.69
CA VAL A 141 -4.91 -9.21 18.27
C VAL A 141 -5.62 -8.25 19.23
N LYS A 142 -6.76 -8.65 19.80
CA LYS A 142 -7.50 -7.85 20.79
C LYS A 142 -6.71 -7.43 22.04
N SER A 143 -5.58 -8.09 22.31
CA SER A 143 -4.67 -7.76 23.42
C SER A 143 -3.80 -6.53 23.15
N ILE A 144 -3.59 -6.17 21.88
CA ILE A 144 -2.74 -5.04 21.49
C ILE A 144 -3.46 -3.98 20.67
N MET A 145 -4.64 -4.29 20.10
CA MET A 145 -5.38 -3.36 19.25
C MET A 145 -5.81 -2.08 19.98
N THR A 146 -5.94 -0.99 19.22
CA THR A 146 -6.61 0.22 19.67
C THR A 146 -8.11 0.07 19.44
N ARG A 147 -8.92 0.15 20.51
CA ARG A 147 -10.38 -0.10 20.48
C ARG A 147 -11.19 1.10 19.98
N ASN A 148 -10.84 2.29 20.45
CA ASN A 148 -11.53 3.52 20.08
C ASN A 148 -10.98 4.05 18.76
N VAL A 149 -11.41 3.43 17.66
CA VAL A 149 -10.97 3.81 16.32
C VAL A 149 -11.67 5.10 15.93
N ILE A 150 -10.89 6.11 15.57
CA ILE A 150 -11.42 7.33 14.97
C ILE A 150 -11.69 7.02 13.49
N THR A 151 -12.97 7.14 13.10
CA THR A 151 -13.45 6.75 11.76
C THR A 151 -13.81 7.96 10.91
N THR A 152 -14.16 7.69 9.66
CA THR A 152 -14.75 8.65 8.71
C THR A 152 -15.90 7.98 7.96
N GLN A 153 -16.73 8.77 7.28
CA GLN A 153 -17.79 8.26 6.41
C GLN A 153 -17.42 8.51 4.95
N PRO A 154 -17.82 7.65 3.99
CA PRO A 154 -17.50 7.86 2.58
C PRO A 154 -17.98 9.21 2.02
N ARG A 155 -19.09 9.75 2.54
CA ARG A 155 -19.64 11.06 2.12
C ARG A 155 -18.97 12.26 2.79
N GLU A 156 -18.11 12.03 3.78
CA GLU A 156 -17.39 13.10 4.46
C GLU A 156 -16.41 13.78 3.48
N LYS A 157 -16.23 15.09 3.60
CA LYS A 157 -15.26 15.83 2.78
C LYS A 157 -13.83 15.51 3.22
N ILE A 158 -12.93 15.37 2.24
CA ILE A 158 -11.51 15.07 2.47
C ILE A 158 -10.87 16.07 3.44
N VAL A 159 -11.15 17.37 3.27
CA VAL A 159 -10.57 18.43 4.10
C VAL A 159 -10.94 18.24 5.57
N SER A 160 -12.22 17.99 5.87
CA SER A 160 -12.70 17.75 7.24
C SER A 160 -12.12 16.48 7.86
N ALA A 161 -11.99 15.41 7.05
CA ALA A 161 -11.35 14.18 7.48
C ALA A 161 -9.86 14.41 7.84
N VAL A 162 -9.14 15.20 7.03
CA VAL A 162 -7.72 15.53 7.27
C VAL A 162 -7.53 16.49 8.44
N GLU A 163 -8.45 17.42 8.68
CA GLU A 163 -8.48 18.22 9.92
C GLU A 163 -8.60 17.31 11.15
N ARG A 164 -9.52 16.35 11.13
CA ARG A 164 -9.65 15.34 12.20
C ARG A 164 -8.34 14.56 12.38
N MET A 165 -7.70 14.14 11.28
CA MET A 165 -6.40 13.46 11.35
C MET A 165 -5.34 14.34 12.02
N LYS A 166 -5.26 15.63 11.67
CA LYS A 166 -4.30 16.58 12.25
C LYS A 166 -4.53 16.77 13.75
N VAL A 167 -5.77 16.98 14.17
CA VAL A 167 -6.14 17.18 15.59
C VAL A 167 -5.77 15.96 16.44
N HIS A 168 -5.98 14.76 15.92
CA HIS A 168 -5.73 13.52 16.65
C HIS A 168 -4.35 12.90 16.37
N GLY A 169 -3.48 13.57 15.60
CA GLY A 169 -2.16 13.04 15.24
C GLY A 169 -2.19 11.73 14.45
N LEU A 170 -3.23 11.51 13.65
CA LEU A 170 -3.47 10.27 12.91
C LEU A 170 -2.89 10.33 11.50
N SER A 171 -2.46 9.17 11.01
CA SER A 171 -2.01 9.01 9.62
C SER A 171 -3.00 8.26 8.72
N CYS A 172 -4.11 7.81 9.30
CA CYS A 172 -5.14 7.00 8.66
C CYS A 172 -6.48 7.17 9.39
N LEU A 173 -7.59 7.10 8.65
CA LEU A 173 -8.93 6.89 9.17
C LEU A 173 -9.54 5.63 8.54
N VAL A 174 -10.29 4.87 9.33
CA VAL A 174 -11.09 3.76 8.81
C VAL A 174 -12.43 4.33 8.36
N ALA A 175 -12.77 4.16 7.08
CA ALA A 175 -14.06 4.55 6.56
C ALA A 175 -15.10 3.48 6.89
N THR A 176 -16.21 3.91 7.49
CA THR A 176 -17.27 3.01 7.94
C THR A 176 -18.66 3.46 7.50
N GLU A 177 -19.51 2.51 7.13
CA GLU A 177 -20.96 2.70 6.96
C GLU A 177 -21.70 1.73 7.86
N MET A 178 -22.65 2.22 8.66
CA MET A 178 -23.40 1.40 9.62
C MET A 178 -22.49 0.51 10.49
N ASN A 179 -21.35 1.06 10.92
CA ASN A 179 -20.30 0.40 11.70
C ASN A 179 -19.58 -0.78 11.01
N ARG A 180 -19.78 -0.95 9.69
CA ARG A 180 -19.01 -1.88 8.85
C ARG A 180 -17.88 -1.14 8.17
N VAL A 181 -16.75 -1.83 8.02
CA VAL A 181 -15.58 -1.28 7.31
C VAL A 181 -15.86 -1.29 5.81
N VAL A 182 -15.78 -0.12 5.19
CA VAL A 182 -16.00 0.07 3.73
C VAL A 182 -14.79 0.68 3.04
N GLY A 183 -13.81 1.17 3.79
CA GLY A 183 -12.58 1.71 3.23
C GLY A 183 -11.53 2.07 4.27
N ILE A 184 -10.34 2.38 3.77
CA ILE A 184 -9.26 3.05 4.53
C ILE A 184 -8.88 4.32 3.78
N PHE A 185 -8.72 5.40 4.53
CA PHE A 185 -8.36 6.71 4.01
C PHE A 185 -7.08 7.23 4.65
N THR A 186 -6.16 7.73 3.84
CA THR A 186 -4.83 8.22 4.24
C THR A 186 -4.52 9.58 3.62
N LEU A 187 -3.45 10.23 4.12
CA LEU A 187 -2.97 11.48 3.55
C LEU A 187 -2.53 11.35 2.08
N MET A 188 -2.08 10.17 1.64
CA MET A 188 -1.68 9.97 0.25
C MET A 188 -2.91 9.96 -0.66
N ASP A 189 -3.97 9.25 -0.27
CA ASP A 189 -5.25 9.25 -0.99
C ASP A 189 -5.82 10.67 -1.12
N ALA A 190 -5.66 11.49 -0.08
CA ALA A 190 -6.11 12.88 -0.06
C ALA A 190 -5.35 13.81 -1.03
N LEU A 191 -4.11 13.47 -1.40
CA LEU A 191 -3.30 14.25 -2.36
C LEU A 191 -3.63 13.89 -3.82
N GLU A 192 -4.16 12.70 -4.08
CA GLU A 192 -4.42 12.18 -5.42
C GLU A 192 -5.25 13.13 -6.31
N PRO A 193 -6.34 13.76 -5.82
CA PRO A 193 -7.15 14.66 -6.65
C PRO A 193 -6.45 15.96 -7.05
N LEU A 194 -5.34 16.34 -6.39
CA LEU A 194 -4.55 17.52 -6.76
C LEU A 194 -3.72 17.25 -8.02
N VAL A 195 -3.21 16.03 -8.16
CA VAL A 195 -2.36 15.63 -9.30
C VAL A 195 -3.21 15.27 -10.51
N ALA A 196 -4.35 14.61 -10.29
CA ALA A 196 -5.27 14.22 -11.35
C ALA A 196 -5.80 15.41 -12.19
N ARG A 197 -5.71 16.65 -11.68
CA ARG A 197 -6.12 17.87 -12.39
C ARG A 197 -5.06 18.46 -13.31
N GLN A 198 -3.76 18.24 -13.04
CA GLN A 198 -2.72 18.55 -14.01
C GLN A 198 -2.69 17.54 -15.15
N GLU A 199 -3.09 16.30 -14.84
CA GLU A 199 -2.98 15.17 -15.74
C GLU A 199 -4.29 14.90 -16.46
N GLY A 200 -4.55 15.67 -17.52
CA GLY A 200 -5.37 15.14 -18.62
C GLY A 200 -4.84 13.81 -19.20
N GLU A 201 -3.64 13.32 -18.82
CA GLU A 201 -2.94 12.28 -19.59
C GLU A 201 -1.97 11.30 -18.87
N ARG A 202 -1.96 11.13 -17.54
CA ARG A 202 -1.06 10.15 -16.88
C ARG A 202 -1.77 9.20 -15.92
N ARG A 203 -2.36 8.17 -16.53
CA ARG A 203 -2.76 6.92 -15.87
C ARG A 203 -1.50 6.18 -15.44
N THR A 204 -1.21 6.09 -14.14
CA THR A 204 0.09 5.59 -13.66
C THR A 204 -0.10 4.40 -12.72
N ILE A 205 0.60 3.30 -13.02
CA ILE A 205 0.71 2.12 -12.16
C ILE A 205 2.00 2.25 -11.35
N SER A 206 1.91 2.19 -10.03
CA SER A 206 3.09 2.10 -9.15
C SER A 206 3.66 0.69 -9.17
N ILE A 207 4.98 0.56 -9.02
CA ILE A 207 5.65 -0.74 -9.02
C ILE A 207 6.20 -0.99 -7.62
N GLU A 208 5.78 -2.08 -7.02
CA GLU A 208 6.25 -2.55 -5.73
C GLU A 208 6.99 -3.86 -5.89
N VAL A 209 8.18 -3.97 -5.30
CA VAL A 209 8.99 -5.18 -5.42
C VAL A 209 9.43 -5.66 -4.04
N SER A 210 9.11 -6.91 -3.73
CA SER A 210 9.43 -7.57 -2.47
C SER A 210 10.24 -8.83 -2.70
N TYR A 211 11.33 -9.00 -1.96
CA TYR A 211 12.23 -10.15 -2.08
C TYR A 211 12.28 -10.95 -0.79
N LYS A 212 12.04 -12.25 -0.89
CA LYS A 212 12.33 -13.27 0.11
C LYS A 212 13.41 -14.21 -0.42
N LEU A 213 14.58 -13.64 -0.66
CA LEU A 213 15.79 -14.30 -1.18
C LEU A 213 16.93 -14.06 -0.17
N GLU A 214 17.91 -14.97 -0.10
CA GLU A 214 19.05 -14.87 0.83
C GLU A 214 19.95 -13.68 0.53
N ARG A 215 20.15 -13.36 -0.76
CA ARG A 215 20.88 -12.17 -1.23
C ARG A 215 20.22 -11.60 -2.48
N VAL A 216 20.22 -10.27 -2.57
CA VAL A 216 19.74 -9.53 -3.75
C VAL A 216 20.65 -8.34 -4.00
N ASP A 217 21.47 -8.45 -5.04
CA ASP A 217 22.39 -7.39 -5.45
C ASP A 217 21.63 -6.25 -6.15
N MET A 218 22.25 -5.06 -6.20
CA MET A 218 21.61 -3.87 -6.78
C MET A 218 21.27 -4.05 -8.26
N ASP A 219 22.16 -4.71 -8.99
CA ASP A 219 22.07 -5.01 -10.42
C ASP A 219 20.83 -5.88 -10.73
N VAL A 220 20.51 -6.79 -9.80
CA VAL A 220 19.31 -7.62 -9.86
C VAL A 220 18.06 -6.79 -9.61
N LYS A 221 18.09 -5.86 -8.66
CA LYS A 221 16.94 -4.97 -8.41
C LYS A 221 16.67 -4.06 -9.59
N GLU A 222 17.72 -3.49 -10.19
CA GLU A 222 17.62 -2.61 -11.35
C GLU A 222 17.05 -3.35 -12.56
N SER A 223 17.54 -4.55 -12.86
CA SER A 223 17.00 -5.37 -13.96
C SER A 223 15.54 -5.80 -13.76
N VAL A 224 15.13 -6.12 -12.53
CA VAL A 224 13.72 -6.43 -12.22
C VAL A 224 12.83 -5.19 -12.40
N LEU A 225 13.27 -4.03 -11.91
CA LEU A 225 12.54 -2.78 -12.09
C LEU A 225 12.41 -2.43 -13.57
N GLU A 226 13.49 -2.55 -14.34
CA GLU A 226 13.46 -2.31 -15.79
C GLU A 226 12.44 -3.20 -16.51
N VAL A 227 12.36 -4.49 -16.14
CA VAL A 227 11.37 -5.42 -16.68
C VAL A 227 9.93 -4.99 -16.34
N ALA A 228 9.69 -4.58 -15.10
CA ALA A 228 8.38 -4.13 -14.63
C ALA A 228 7.96 -2.80 -15.28
N GLU A 229 8.88 -1.83 -15.38
CA GLU A 229 8.66 -0.53 -16.01
C GLU A 229 8.34 -0.69 -17.49
N LYS A 230 9.08 -1.53 -18.21
CA LYS A 230 8.80 -1.86 -19.62
C LYS A 230 7.39 -2.42 -19.79
N PHE A 231 6.95 -3.30 -18.89
CA PHE A 231 5.60 -3.84 -18.91
C PHE A 231 4.54 -2.75 -18.67
N VAL A 232 4.70 -1.93 -17.63
CA VAL A 232 3.75 -0.84 -17.32
C VAL A 232 3.68 0.17 -18.47
N GLN A 233 4.82 0.60 -19.00
CA GLN A 233 4.87 1.56 -20.12
C GLN A 233 4.16 1.02 -21.36
N ARG A 234 4.28 -0.28 -21.65
CA ARG A 234 3.60 -0.93 -22.78
C ARG A 234 2.09 -0.86 -22.69
N PHE A 235 1.52 -0.91 -21.49
CA PHE A 235 0.06 -0.92 -21.26
C PHE A 235 -0.49 0.35 -20.59
N ARG A 236 0.34 1.39 -20.41
CA ARG A 236 0.04 2.63 -19.67
C ARG A 236 -1.32 3.26 -19.97
N LYS A 237 -1.72 3.29 -21.24
CA LYS A 237 -2.98 3.94 -21.68
C LYS A 237 -4.22 3.19 -21.20
N THR A 238 -4.10 1.90 -20.87
CA THR A 238 -5.24 1.03 -20.63
C THR A 238 -5.33 0.58 -19.18
N LEU A 239 -4.20 0.41 -18.49
CA LEU A 239 -4.17 -0.15 -17.14
C LEU A 239 -4.91 0.71 -16.10
N GLY A 240 -4.96 2.04 -16.28
CA GLY A 240 -5.55 2.94 -15.28
C GLY A 240 -4.60 3.22 -14.12
N HIS A 241 -5.13 3.30 -12.90
CA HIS A 241 -4.39 3.63 -11.67
C HIS A 241 -4.34 2.42 -10.75
N GLY A 242 -3.20 2.17 -10.12
CA GLY A 242 -3.05 1.00 -9.26
C GLY A 242 -1.62 0.57 -9.04
N VAL A 243 -1.44 -0.67 -8.59
CA VAL A 243 -0.17 -1.22 -8.15
C VAL A 243 0.16 -2.50 -8.92
N LEU A 244 1.38 -2.60 -9.41
CA LEU A 244 2.00 -3.83 -9.86
C LEU A 244 2.97 -4.31 -8.77
N SER A 245 2.56 -5.33 -8.02
CA SER A 245 3.39 -5.95 -6.99
C SER A 245 4.12 -7.17 -7.55
N LEU A 246 5.44 -7.22 -7.40
CA LEU A 246 6.29 -8.37 -7.72
C LEU A 246 6.85 -8.96 -6.43
N TYR A 247 6.47 -10.19 -6.12
CA TYR A 247 6.97 -10.91 -4.96
C TYR A 247 7.84 -12.08 -5.36
N PHE A 248 9.08 -12.09 -4.87
CA PHE A 248 10.06 -13.13 -5.14
C PHE A 248 10.30 -14.01 -3.93
N LYS A 249 10.37 -15.33 -4.15
CA LYS A 249 10.67 -16.31 -3.11
C LYS A 249 11.55 -17.42 -3.67
N GLU A 250 12.54 -17.85 -2.90
CA GLU A 250 13.30 -19.07 -3.19
C GLU A 250 12.46 -20.33 -2.97
N HIS A 251 12.51 -21.25 -3.94
CA HIS A 251 12.02 -22.61 -3.79
C HIS A 251 12.99 -23.44 -2.95
N LYS A 252 12.51 -24.58 -2.41
CA LYS A 252 13.38 -25.53 -1.70
C LYS A 252 14.26 -26.34 -2.67
N GLU A 253 13.85 -26.45 -3.92
CA GLU A 253 14.58 -27.14 -4.98
C GLU A 253 15.80 -26.33 -5.43
N LYS A 254 16.93 -27.03 -5.58
CA LYS A 254 18.22 -26.49 -5.98
C LYS A 254 18.71 -27.23 -7.22
N HIS A 255 19.39 -26.52 -8.11
CA HIS A 255 20.19 -27.12 -9.17
C HIS A 255 21.62 -26.58 -9.02
N GLY A 256 22.51 -27.42 -8.46
CA GLY A 256 23.82 -26.96 -7.97
C GLY A 256 23.67 -25.96 -6.82
N ASP A 257 24.37 -24.83 -6.90
CA ASP A 257 24.31 -23.74 -5.92
C ASP A 257 23.17 -22.74 -6.15
N LEU A 258 22.44 -22.87 -7.28
CA LEU A 258 21.35 -21.96 -7.64
C LEU A 258 20.01 -22.51 -7.14
N LYS A 259 19.27 -21.68 -6.41
CA LYS A 259 17.88 -21.97 -6.00
C LYS A 259 16.92 -21.47 -7.08
N LEU A 260 15.88 -22.24 -7.35
CA LEU A 260 14.81 -21.80 -8.25
C LEU A 260 14.06 -20.63 -7.60
N ILE A 261 13.79 -19.57 -8.36
CA ILE A 261 13.14 -18.36 -7.87
C ILE A 261 11.72 -18.31 -8.43
N HIS A 262 10.76 -18.24 -7.52
CA HIS A 262 9.35 -18.06 -7.83
C HIS A 262 8.99 -16.58 -7.71
N CYS A 263 8.51 -15.99 -8.82
CA CYS A 263 7.93 -14.67 -8.87
C CYS A 263 6.41 -14.77 -8.95
N ARG A 264 5.71 -14.09 -8.04
CA ARG A 264 4.28 -13.82 -8.16
C ARG A 264 4.11 -12.34 -8.50
N ALA A 265 3.61 -12.06 -9.69
CA ALA A 265 3.19 -10.74 -10.11
C ALA A 265 1.69 -10.57 -9.84
N ARG A 266 1.31 -9.44 -9.26
CA ARG A 266 -0.09 -9.04 -9.06
C ARG A 266 -0.26 -7.63 -9.60
N LEU A 267 -1.13 -7.47 -10.59
CA LEU A 267 -1.54 -6.18 -11.10
C LEU A 267 -2.94 -5.90 -10.57
N ASN A 268 -3.06 -4.92 -9.69
CA ASN A 268 -4.32 -4.43 -9.16
C ASN A 268 -4.47 -2.98 -9.58
N SER A 269 -5.38 -2.72 -10.51
CA SER A 269 -5.78 -1.37 -10.87
C SER A 269 -7.28 -1.16 -10.69
N ASP A 270 -7.69 0.11 -10.77
CA ASP A 270 -9.09 0.54 -10.87
C ASP A 270 -9.88 -0.16 -12.00
N ARG A 271 -9.18 -0.76 -12.98
CA ARG A 271 -9.78 -1.42 -14.14
C ARG A 271 -9.57 -2.92 -14.19
N TYR A 272 -8.47 -3.41 -13.64
CA TYR A 272 -8.03 -4.78 -13.86
C TYR A 272 -7.38 -5.38 -12.62
N GLN A 273 -7.75 -6.63 -12.36
CA GLN A 273 -7.06 -7.50 -11.43
C GLN A 273 -6.52 -8.71 -12.18
N PHE A 274 -5.21 -8.90 -12.12
CA PHE A 274 -4.51 -10.03 -12.74
C PHE A 274 -3.42 -10.56 -11.85
N VAL A 275 -3.18 -11.87 -11.95
CA VAL A 275 -2.11 -12.56 -11.25
C VAL A 275 -1.32 -13.39 -12.25
N GLY A 276 -0.01 -13.24 -12.20
CA GLY A 276 0.93 -14.03 -12.98
C GLY A 276 1.93 -14.72 -12.06
N ILE A 277 2.29 -15.94 -12.41
CA ILE A 277 3.33 -16.71 -11.72
C ILE A 277 4.41 -17.04 -12.74
N GLY A 278 5.67 -16.89 -12.34
CA GLY A 278 6.82 -17.21 -13.17
C GLY A 278 7.96 -17.75 -12.33
N GLU A 279 8.63 -18.76 -12.88
CA GLU A 279 9.76 -19.41 -12.23
C GLU A 279 10.99 -19.29 -13.11
N ALA A 280 12.14 -18.97 -12.52
CA ALA A 280 13.42 -18.93 -13.21
C ALA A 280 14.58 -18.98 -12.21
N TRP A 281 15.79 -19.18 -12.72
CA TRP A 281 17.03 -19.12 -11.94
C TRP A 281 17.50 -17.69 -11.65
N ARG A 282 16.84 -16.67 -12.23
CA ARG A 282 17.12 -15.25 -12.01
C ARG A 282 15.83 -14.47 -11.74
N PRO A 283 15.83 -13.48 -10.82
CA PRO A 283 14.63 -12.69 -10.51
C PRO A 283 14.05 -11.95 -11.71
N ASP A 284 14.88 -11.31 -12.54
CA ASP A 284 14.41 -10.55 -13.71
C ASP A 284 13.69 -11.46 -14.74
N LEU A 285 14.19 -12.68 -14.92
CA LEU A 285 13.56 -13.69 -15.77
C LEU A 285 12.26 -14.22 -15.16
N ALA A 286 12.24 -14.48 -13.85
CA ALA A 286 11.04 -14.95 -13.16
C ALA A 286 9.91 -13.89 -13.24
N ALA A 287 10.25 -12.60 -13.05
CA ALA A 287 9.32 -11.49 -13.27
C ALA A 287 8.85 -11.41 -14.72
N ARG A 288 9.75 -11.53 -15.70
CA ARG A 288 9.38 -11.53 -17.12
C ARG A 288 8.37 -12.64 -17.44
N THR A 289 8.56 -13.83 -16.88
CA THR A 289 7.63 -14.95 -17.06
C THR A 289 6.29 -14.67 -16.38
N ALA A 290 6.28 -14.17 -15.14
CA ALA A 290 5.06 -13.81 -14.43
C ALA A 290 4.26 -12.71 -15.16
N LEU A 291 4.95 -11.67 -15.64
CA LEU A 291 4.32 -10.57 -16.38
C LEU A 291 3.80 -11.00 -17.76
N LYS A 292 4.44 -11.96 -18.43
CA LYS A 292 3.89 -12.56 -19.66
C LYS A 292 2.55 -13.25 -19.43
N VAL A 293 2.35 -13.86 -18.26
CA VAL A 293 1.05 -14.45 -17.89
C VAL A 293 -0.02 -13.37 -17.76
N ILE A 294 0.30 -12.27 -17.06
CA ILE A 294 -0.60 -11.12 -16.95
C ILE A 294 -0.89 -10.51 -18.33
N GLU A 295 0.13 -10.36 -19.17
CA GLU A 295 -0.02 -9.85 -20.54
C GLU A 295 -1.04 -10.67 -21.35
N ARG A 296 -0.95 -12.00 -21.30
CA ARG A 296 -1.90 -12.89 -21.99
C ARG A 296 -3.33 -12.70 -21.45
N GLN A 297 -3.50 -12.65 -20.13
CA GLN A 297 -4.81 -12.40 -19.52
C GLN A 297 -5.39 -11.04 -19.91
N PHE A 298 -4.53 -10.02 -19.99
CA PHE A 298 -4.90 -8.68 -20.42
C PHE A 298 -5.39 -8.65 -21.88
N LEU A 299 -4.66 -9.30 -22.80
CA LEU A 299 -5.04 -9.38 -24.21
C LEU A 299 -6.37 -10.10 -24.42
N VAL A 300 -6.60 -11.21 -23.72
CA VAL A 300 -7.88 -11.96 -23.78
C VAL A 300 -9.04 -11.09 -23.29
N ARG A 301 -8.90 -10.40 -22.15
CA ARG A 301 -9.95 -9.50 -21.65
C ARG A 301 -10.22 -8.33 -22.61
N LYS A 302 -9.21 -7.81 -23.28
CA LYS A 302 -9.37 -6.74 -24.27
C LYS A 302 -10.13 -7.20 -25.52
N GLU A 303 -9.83 -8.41 -26.02
CA GLU A 303 -10.57 -9.00 -27.14
C GLU A 303 -12.03 -9.29 -26.79
N LEU A 304 -12.29 -9.81 -25.60
CA LEU A 304 -13.66 -10.04 -25.11
C LEU A 304 -14.45 -8.74 -24.99
N ALA A 305 -13.85 -7.68 -24.44
CA ALA A 305 -14.46 -6.36 -24.36
C ALA A 305 -14.72 -5.73 -25.74
N SER A 306 -13.92 -6.06 -26.77
CA SER A 306 -14.15 -5.58 -28.14
C SER A 306 -15.20 -6.38 -28.91
N LYS A 307 -15.42 -7.66 -28.58
CA LYS A 307 -16.37 -8.54 -29.29
C LYS A 307 -17.77 -8.56 -28.69
N TYR A 308 -17.92 -8.27 -27.39
CA TYR A 308 -19.22 -8.28 -26.71
C TYR A 308 -19.39 -7.01 -25.84
N PRO A 309 -19.75 -5.86 -26.43
CA PRO A 309 -19.87 -4.59 -25.71
C PRO A 309 -20.89 -4.61 -24.56
N TYR A 310 -21.89 -5.49 -24.64
CA TYR A 310 -22.99 -5.62 -23.67
C TYR A 310 -22.82 -6.78 -22.65
N GLY A 311 -21.67 -7.47 -22.65
CA GLY A 311 -21.46 -8.64 -21.77
C GLY A 311 -21.14 -8.32 -20.31
N ARG A 312 -20.89 -7.05 -19.94
CA ARG A 312 -20.49 -6.66 -18.57
C ARG A 312 -21.57 -6.94 -17.53
N GLU A 313 -22.83 -6.61 -17.84
CA GLU A 313 -23.96 -6.82 -16.92
C GLU A 313 -24.26 -8.32 -16.70
N PHE A 314 -24.04 -9.14 -17.72
CA PHE A 314 -24.31 -10.58 -17.64
C PHE A 314 -23.30 -11.32 -16.75
N PHE A 315 -22.02 -10.96 -16.81
CA PHE A 315 -20.98 -11.61 -15.98
C PHE A 315 -20.95 -11.13 -14.53
N GLU A 316 -21.26 -9.85 -14.28
CA GLU A 316 -21.41 -9.34 -12.90
C GLU A 316 -22.59 -10.00 -12.16
N SER A 317 -23.63 -10.42 -12.90
CA SER A 317 -24.75 -11.20 -12.33
C SER A 317 -24.40 -12.65 -11.95
N LEU A 318 -23.35 -13.23 -12.55
CA LEU A 318 -22.99 -14.64 -12.34
C LEU A 318 -21.96 -14.85 -11.21
N THR A 319 -21.21 -13.82 -10.82
CA THR A 319 -20.20 -13.92 -9.75
C THR A 319 -20.70 -13.44 -8.37
N GLY A 320 -21.96 -13.00 -8.28
CA GLY A 320 -22.59 -12.49 -7.06
C GLY A 320 -23.30 -13.52 -6.18
N ALA A 321 -23.28 -14.80 -6.55
CA ALA A 321 -23.79 -15.88 -5.74
C ALA A 321 -22.73 -16.97 -5.67
N TYR A 322 -21.97 -17.02 -4.57
CA TYR A 322 -21.54 -18.21 -3.80
C TYR A 322 -20.69 -17.74 -2.62
#